data_AF-A0A132I0N8-F1
#
_entry.id   AF-A0A132I0N8-F1
#
_cell.length_a   1.000
_cell.length_b   1.000
_cell.length_c   1.000
_cell.angle_alpha   90.00
_cell.angle_beta   90.00
_cell.angle_gamma   90.00
#
_symmetry.space_group_name_H-M   'P 1'
#
loop_
_entity.id
_entity.type
_entity.pdbx_description
1 polymer ?
#
loop_
_entity_poly.entity_id
_entity_poly.type
_entity_poly.pdbx_seq_one_letter_code
_entity_poly.pdbx_strand_id
1 'polypeptide(L)'
;MIVLENMYNLSMEKQSNKSFEYYIDNVRTESCCYIIYKKEDAYDDRVLRVDLFRKLDFENEKVDFSGGLFHALNHFTLDKADKKHRNFINDIEELMYYSAYAFFEGEDVPANTDKAIAKIIKNPKHKSSMKFVFFYEKDSNVSFIETIMTLRK
;
A
#
# COMPACT_ATOMS: atom_id res chain seq x y z
N MET A 1 4.40 15.60 3.29
CA MET A 1 5.67 16.09 3.88
C MET A 1 5.62 16.09 5.42
N ILE A 2 4.67 16.81 6.03
CA ILE A 2 4.53 16.94 7.50
C ILE A 2 4.61 15.62 8.28
N VAL A 3 3.95 14.55 7.81
CA VAL A 3 4.00 13.23 8.49
C VAL A 3 5.43 12.68 8.55
N LEU A 4 6.17 12.74 7.43
CA LEU A 4 7.54 12.24 7.37
C LEU A 4 8.51 13.12 8.15
N GLU A 5 8.32 14.44 8.14
CA GLU A 5 9.11 15.38 8.94
C GLU A 5 8.90 15.12 10.44
N ASN A 6 7.66 14.87 10.88
CA ASN A 6 7.37 14.51 12.26
C ASN A 6 8.00 13.17 12.65
N MET A 7 7.90 12.15 11.79
CA MET A 7 8.55 10.86 12.03
C MET A 7 10.07 10.98 12.07
N TYR A 8 10.66 11.79 11.19
CA TYR A 8 12.09 12.10 11.19
C TYR A 8 12.50 12.77 12.51
N ASN A 9 11.82 13.84 12.93
CA ASN A 9 12.11 14.54 14.17
C ASN A 9 12.05 13.59 15.39
N LEU A 10 11.02 12.75 15.48
CA LEU A 10 10.89 11.72 16.53
C LEU A 10 12.02 10.68 16.48
N SER A 11 12.50 10.33 15.29
CA SER A 11 13.62 9.39 15.13
C SER A 11 14.97 10.02 15.53
N MET A 12 15.14 11.32 15.24
CA MET A 12 16.34 12.09 15.56
C MET A 12 16.46 12.41 17.05
N GLU A 13 15.33 12.59 17.74
CA GLU A 13 15.27 12.63 19.21
C GLU A 13 15.81 11.32 19.84
N LYS A 14 15.83 10.22 19.08
CA LYS A 14 16.27 8.90 19.54
C LYS A 14 17.64 8.44 19.02
N GLN A 15 18.15 8.93 17.88
CA GLN A 15 19.55 8.75 17.43
C GLN A 15 19.89 9.41 16.06
N SER A 16 21.15 9.87 15.96
CA SER A 16 21.99 10.13 14.76
C SER A 16 21.98 11.54 14.12
N ASN A 17 23.02 11.82 13.32
CA ASN A 17 23.37 13.09 12.65
C ASN A 17 23.09 13.03 11.11
N LYS A 18 22.03 12.32 10.70
CA LYS A 18 21.76 12.05 9.27
C LYS A 18 20.75 13.02 8.69
N SER A 19 20.81 13.31 7.39
CA SER A 19 19.90 14.28 6.75
C SER A 19 18.49 13.71 6.54
N PHE A 20 17.53 14.60 6.30
CA PHE A 20 16.15 14.22 6.01
C PHE A 20 16.04 13.39 4.72
N GLU A 21 16.82 13.70 3.69
CA GLU A 21 16.86 12.95 2.42
C GLU A 21 17.30 11.51 2.66
N TYR A 22 18.35 11.32 3.46
CA TYR A 22 18.78 9.98 3.86
C TYR A 22 17.67 9.24 4.60
N TYR A 23 16.96 9.91 5.50
CA TYR A 23 15.83 9.31 6.21
C TYR A 23 14.72 8.86 5.25
N ILE A 24 14.31 9.72 4.31
CA ILE A 24 13.30 9.39 3.30
C ILE A 24 13.70 8.17 2.49
N ASP A 25 14.96 8.10 2.04
CA ASP A 25 15.46 6.95 1.29
C ASP A 25 15.38 5.67 2.12
N ASN A 26 15.75 5.71 3.40
CA ASN A 26 15.64 4.54 4.28
C ASN A 26 14.20 4.11 4.54
N VAL A 27 13.30 5.06 4.79
CA VAL A 27 11.87 4.75 4.97
C VAL A 27 11.30 4.12 3.71
N ARG A 28 11.72 4.55 2.52
CA ARG A 28 11.30 3.96 1.25
C ARG A 28 11.91 2.58 1.00
N THR A 29 13.20 2.37 1.27
CA THR A 29 13.91 1.14 0.87
C THR A 29 13.92 0.07 1.95
N GLU A 30 14.07 0.46 3.21
CA GLU A 30 14.28 -0.45 4.35
C GLU A 30 13.00 -0.70 5.13
N SER A 31 12.08 0.27 5.21
CA SER A 31 10.81 0.11 5.95
C SER A 31 9.72 -0.53 5.07
N CYS A 32 9.95 -1.79 4.72
CA CYS A 32 9.05 -2.59 3.90
C CYS A 32 8.74 -3.96 4.54
N CYS A 33 7.69 -4.61 4.04
CA CYS A 33 7.34 -5.98 4.41
C CYS A 33 7.21 -6.82 3.14
N TYR A 34 7.67 -8.07 3.18
CA TYR A 34 7.47 -9.04 2.12
C TYR A 34 6.42 -10.05 2.56
N ILE A 35 5.43 -10.25 1.71
CA ILE A 35 4.39 -11.24 1.88
C ILE A 35 4.60 -12.32 0.83
N ILE A 36 4.82 -13.53 1.34
CA ILE A 36 4.90 -14.76 0.57
C ILE A 36 3.74 -15.65 0.99
N TYR A 37 3.16 -16.37 0.04
CA TYR A 37 2.08 -17.30 0.32
C TYR A 37 2.58 -18.73 0.25
N LYS A 38 2.19 -19.55 1.21
CA LYS A 38 2.47 -21.00 1.19
C LYS A 38 1.16 -21.72 0.99
N LYS A 39 1.09 -22.56 -0.05
CA LYS A 39 -0.05 -23.43 -0.32
C LYS A 39 0.39 -24.88 -0.13
N GLU A 40 -0.22 -25.53 0.87
CA GLU A 40 0.12 -26.89 1.28
C GLU A 40 1.63 -27.03 1.56
N ASP A 41 2.36 -27.66 0.63
CA ASP A 41 3.78 -27.98 0.77
C ASP A 41 4.72 -27.09 -0.05
N ALA A 42 4.20 -26.15 -0.85
CA ALA A 42 4.99 -25.27 -1.70
C ALA A 42 4.74 -23.78 -1.43
N TYR A 43 5.77 -22.96 -1.66
CA TYR A 43 5.61 -21.51 -1.71
C TYR A 43 5.10 -21.10 -3.09
N ASP A 44 4.22 -20.11 -3.11
CA ASP A 44 3.82 -19.41 -4.33
C ASP A 44 5.01 -18.61 -4.86
N ASP A 45 5.24 -18.66 -6.17
CA ASP A 45 6.35 -17.94 -6.82
C ASP A 45 6.13 -16.42 -6.84
N ARG A 46 4.92 -15.95 -6.55
CA ARG A 46 4.58 -14.53 -6.48
C ARG A 46 4.95 -13.95 -5.13
N VAL A 47 5.58 -12.78 -5.16
CA VAL A 47 5.94 -12.01 -3.95
C VAL A 47 5.26 -10.66 -3.97
N LEU A 48 4.60 -10.30 -2.87
CA LEU A 48 4.08 -8.96 -2.64
C LEU A 48 4.98 -8.22 -1.66
N ARG A 49 5.63 -7.16 -2.11
CA ARG A 49 6.33 -6.20 -1.26
C ARG A 49 5.40 -5.03 -0.94
N VAL A 50 5.24 -4.77 0.35
CA VAL A 50 4.45 -3.66 0.87
C VAL A 50 5.38 -2.61 1.44
N ASP A 51 5.47 -1.51 0.72
CA ASP A 51 6.19 -0.30 1.15
C ASP A 51 5.23 0.68 1.81
N LEU A 52 5.77 1.59 2.64
CA LEU A 52 5.00 2.74 3.10
C LEU A 52 4.62 3.66 1.94
N PHE A 53 5.56 3.90 1.02
CA PHE A 53 5.35 4.57 -0.27
C PHE A 53 6.49 4.19 -1.22
N ARG A 54 6.27 4.27 -2.55
CA ARG A 54 7.35 4.04 -3.54
C ARG A 54 7.97 5.33 -4.03
N LYS A 55 7.18 6.40 -4.18
CA LYS A 55 7.65 7.68 -4.68
C LYS A 55 6.93 8.83 -3.99
N LEU A 56 7.63 9.96 -3.87
CA LEU A 56 7.05 11.26 -3.57
C LEU A 56 6.89 12.02 -4.88
N ASP A 57 5.68 12.45 -5.18
CA ASP A 57 5.38 13.32 -6.30
C ASP A 57 5.15 14.74 -5.80
N PHE A 58 5.73 15.70 -6.52
CA PHE A 58 5.67 17.11 -6.21
C PHE A 58 4.85 17.80 -7.31
N GLU A 59 3.58 18.07 -7.04
CA GLU A 59 2.68 18.76 -7.97
C GLU A 59 2.10 20.00 -7.31
N ASN A 60 2.28 21.18 -7.93
CA ASN A 60 1.68 22.45 -7.49
C ASN A 60 1.86 22.73 -5.98
N GLU A 61 3.10 22.63 -5.49
CA GLU A 61 3.46 22.82 -4.06
C GLU A 61 2.90 21.77 -3.09
N LYS A 62 2.16 20.77 -3.59
CA LYS A 62 1.63 19.66 -2.82
C LYS A 62 2.53 18.43 -2.98
N VAL A 63 2.83 17.77 -1.86
CA VAL A 63 3.55 16.50 -1.84
C VAL A 63 2.54 15.38 -1.70
N ASP A 64 2.47 14.52 -2.71
CA ASP A 64 1.62 13.32 -2.70
C ASP A 64 2.49 12.05 -2.71
N PHE A 65 1.97 11.02 -2.04
CA PHE A 65 2.59 9.70 -2.00
C PHE A 65 2.06 8.86 -3.16
N SER A 66 2.95 8.14 -3.83
CA SER A 66 2.62 7.23 -4.92
C SER A 66 3.03 5.80 -4.60
N GLY A 67 2.07 4.87 -4.76
CA GLY A 67 2.18 3.48 -4.33
C GLY A 67 2.35 3.29 -2.83
N GLY A 68 2.25 2.04 -2.39
CA GLY A 68 2.39 1.65 -0.99
C GLY A 68 1.19 2.02 -0.12
N LEU A 69 1.36 1.85 1.19
CA LEU A 69 0.31 2.02 2.18
C LEU A 69 -0.19 3.46 2.28
N PHE A 70 0.68 4.47 2.25
CA PHE A 70 0.25 5.87 2.36
C PHE A 70 -0.61 6.31 1.18
N HIS A 71 -0.27 5.88 -0.04
CA HIS A 71 -1.12 6.15 -1.20
C HIS A 71 -2.48 5.43 -1.07
N ALA A 72 -2.46 4.15 -0.69
CA ALA A 72 -3.70 3.40 -0.48
C ALA A 72 -4.61 4.03 0.58
N LEU A 73 -4.02 4.46 1.71
CA LEU A 73 -4.74 5.06 2.85
C LEU A 73 -5.43 6.38 2.50
N ASN A 74 -4.98 7.12 1.49
CA ASN A 74 -5.68 8.33 1.01
C ASN A 74 -7.12 8.02 0.54
N HIS A 75 -7.39 6.76 0.17
CA HIS A 75 -8.73 6.33 -0.24
C HIS A 75 -9.59 5.83 0.92
N PHE A 76 -9.07 5.75 2.15
CA PHE A 76 -9.76 5.22 3.31
C PHE A 76 -9.80 6.20 4.48
N THR A 77 -10.72 5.97 5.40
CA THR A 77 -10.75 6.64 6.69
C THR A 77 -10.55 5.61 7.78
N LEU A 78 -9.58 5.90 8.65
CA LEU A 78 -9.27 5.14 9.84
C LEU A 78 -10.22 5.60 10.96
N ASP A 79 -10.80 4.62 11.66
CA ASP A 79 -11.72 4.80 12.79
C ASP A 79 -13.11 5.39 12.44
N LYS A 80 -14.13 5.00 13.21
CA LYS A 80 -15.56 5.27 12.96
C LYS A 80 -15.99 6.71 13.26
N ALA A 81 -15.05 7.61 13.59
CA ALA A 81 -15.37 8.94 14.09
C ALA A 81 -16.06 9.82 13.03
N ASP A 82 -15.76 9.64 11.74
CA ASP A 82 -16.34 10.45 10.67
C ASP A 82 -17.13 9.62 9.65
N LYS A 83 -18.45 9.52 9.87
CA LYS A 83 -19.45 8.91 8.97
C LYS A 83 -19.57 9.56 7.58
N LYS A 84 -18.75 10.58 7.27
CA LYS A 84 -18.76 11.31 5.99
C LYS A 84 -17.81 10.71 4.95
N HIS A 85 -16.84 9.90 5.38
CA HIS A 85 -15.99 9.17 4.46
C HIS A 85 -16.61 7.82 4.11
N ARG A 86 -16.43 7.37 2.86
CA ARG A 86 -17.23 6.27 2.29
C ARG A 86 -16.50 4.92 2.25
N ASN A 87 -15.21 4.92 2.57
CA ASN A 87 -14.33 3.76 2.55
C ASN A 87 -13.70 3.62 3.93
N PHE A 88 -14.02 2.54 4.64
CA PHE A 88 -13.56 2.32 6.01
C PHE A 88 -12.67 1.10 6.07
N ILE A 89 -11.57 1.24 6.79
CA ILE A 89 -10.78 0.13 7.32
C ILE A 89 -10.66 0.37 8.83
N ASN A 90 -10.69 -0.69 9.62
CA ASN A 90 -10.58 -0.55 11.07
C ASN A 90 -9.17 -0.11 11.48
N ASP A 91 -8.16 -0.69 10.83
CA ASP A 91 -6.75 -0.50 11.11
C ASP A 91 -5.89 -0.87 9.88
N ILE A 92 -4.57 -0.69 10.01
CA ILE A 92 -3.59 -1.02 8.97
C ILE A 92 -3.47 -2.53 8.78
N GLU A 93 -3.67 -3.34 9.82
CA GLU A 93 -3.57 -4.80 9.74
C GLU A 93 -4.65 -5.38 8.81
N GLU A 94 -5.85 -4.84 8.86
CA GLU A 94 -6.95 -5.19 7.97
C GLU A 94 -6.62 -4.83 6.51
N LEU A 95 -6.00 -3.67 6.25
CA LEU A 95 -5.58 -3.29 4.90
C LEU A 95 -4.48 -4.22 4.38
N MET A 96 -3.52 -4.59 5.24
CA MET A 96 -2.47 -5.56 4.92
C MET A 96 -3.06 -6.93 4.57
N TYR A 97 -4.01 -7.40 5.38
CA TYR A 97 -4.72 -8.66 5.15
C TYR A 97 -5.46 -8.65 3.80
N TYR A 98 -6.25 -7.61 3.52
CA TYR A 98 -6.97 -7.52 2.25
C TYR A 98 -6.05 -7.39 1.05
N SER A 99 -4.92 -6.68 1.20
CA SER A 99 -3.92 -6.56 0.14
C SER A 99 -3.30 -7.92 -0.20
N ALA A 100 -2.91 -8.70 0.83
CA ALA A 100 -2.40 -10.05 0.65
C ALA A 100 -3.47 -10.97 0.03
N TYR A 101 -4.67 -10.98 0.59
CA TYR A 101 -5.76 -11.83 0.12
C TYR A 101 -6.12 -11.53 -1.33
N ALA A 102 -6.26 -10.25 -1.70
CA ALA A 102 -6.53 -9.85 -3.07
C ALA A 102 -5.40 -10.25 -4.04
N PHE A 103 -4.15 -10.11 -3.62
CA PHE A 103 -3.01 -10.46 -4.47
C PHE A 103 -2.95 -11.95 -4.78
N PHE A 104 -3.09 -12.80 -3.76
CA PHE A 104 -2.93 -14.25 -3.92
C PHE A 104 -4.21 -14.94 -4.43
N GLU A 105 -5.38 -14.52 -3.94
CA GLU A 105 -6.66 -15.23 -4.10
C GLU A 105 -7.74 -14.40 -4.81
N GLY A 106 -7.47 -13.12 -5.12
CA GLY A 106 -8.44 -12.24 -5.76
C GLY A 106 -8.71 -12.59 -7.24
N GLU A 107 -9.89 -12.20 -7.70
CA GLU A 107 -10.32 -12.36 -9.09
C GLU A 107 -9.55 -11.40 -10.00
N ASP A 108 -8.93 -11.93 -11.07
CA ASP A 108 -8.25 -11.13 -12.08
C ASP A 108 -9.23 -10.25 -12.86
N VAL A 109 -8.88 -8.98 -13.02
CA VAL A 109 -9.60 -8.06 -13.89
C VAL A 109 -8.64 -7.25 -14.76
N PRO A 110 -9.12 -6.67 -15.87
CA PRO A 110 -8.30 -5.80 -16.70
C PRO A 110 -7.70 -4.64 -15.88
N ALA A 111 -6.38 -4.51 -16.00
CA ALA A 111 -5.63 -3.36 -15.56
C ALA A 111 -5.50 -2.34 -16.71
N ASN A 112 -5.26 -1.08 -16.35
CA ASN A 112 -5.10 -0.02 -17.34
C ASN A 112 -3.73 -0.04 -18.04
N THR A 113 -2.79 -0.88 -17.56
CA THR A 113 -1.43 -1.00 -18.09
C THR A 113 -0.94 -2.44 -18.00
N ASP A 114 -0.05 -2.85 -18.91
CA ASP A 114 0.55 -4.20 -18.93
C ASP A 114 1.50 -4.46 -17.76
N LYS A 115 1.86 -3.42 -17.00
CA LYS A 115 2.70 -3.51 -15.79
C LYS A 115 1.88 -3.61 -14.51
N ALA A 116 0.56 -3.63 -14.63
CA ALA A 116 -0.33 -3.67 -13.49
C ALA A 116 -1.14 -4.97 -13.49
N ILE A 117 -1.25 -5.58 -12.31
CA ILE A 117 -2.18 -6.68 -12.03
C ILE A 117 -3.33 -6.07 -11.26
N ALA A 118 -4.55 -6.19 -11.76
CA ALA A 118 -5.72 -5.72 -11.04
C ALA A 118 -6.53 -6.90 -10.53
N LYS A 119 -6.87 -6.86 -9.24
CA LYS A 119 -7.59 -7.90 -8.52
C LYS A 119 -8.83 -7.34 -7.88
N ILE A 120 -9.92 -8.09 -7.85
CA ILE A 120 -11.12 -7.74 -7.10
C ILE A 120 -11.37 -8.76 -5.99
N ILE A 121 -11.71 -8.25 -4.82
CA ILE A 121 -12.29 -9.05 -3.74
C ILE A 121 -13.63 -8.45 -3.32
N LYS A 122 -14.56 -9.31 -2.92
CA LYS A 122 -15.77 -8.86 -2.21
C LYS A 122 -15.35 -8.50 -0.80
N ASN A 123 -15.66 -7.27 -0.36
CA ASN A 123 -15.41 -6.91 1.02
C ASN A 123 -16.35 -7.72 1.92
N PRO A 124 -15.86 -8.52 2.87
CA PRO A 124 -16.72 -9.35 3.72
C PRO A 124 -17.58 -8.50 4.69
N LYS A 125 -17.15 -7.28 5.02
CA LYS A 125 -17.85 -6.36 5.94
C LYS A 125 -18.77 -5.37 5.22
N HIS A 126 -18.53 -5.09 3.94
CA HIS A 126 -19.27 -4.11 3.15
C HIS A 126 -19.86 -4.71 1.88
N LYS A 127 -21.06 -4.27 1.46
CA LYS A 127 -21.70 -4.75 0.22
C LYS A 127 -20.98 -4.36 -1.07
N SER A 128 -19.88 -3.60 -1.00
CA SER A 128 -19.05 -3.15 -2.11
C SER A 128 -17.85 -4.07 -2.36
N SER A 129 -17.43 -4.17 -3.61
CA SER A 129 -16.16 -4.82 -3.94
C SER A 129 -14.99 -3.84 -3.80
N MET A 130 -13.80 -4.37 -3.58
CA MET A 130 -12.56 -3.59 -3.58
C MET A 130 -11.70 -4.05 -4.75
N LYS A 131 -11.22 -3.09 -5.54
CA LYS A 131 -10.25 -3.28 -6.61
C LYS A 131 -8.87 -2.92 -6.07
N PHE A 132 -7.97 -3.88 -6.12
CA PHE A 132 -6.55 -3.71 -5.82
C PHE A 132 -5.81 -3.63 -7.14
N VAL A 133 -4.91 -2.67 -7.26
CA VAL A 133 -3.99 -2.57 -8.38
C VAL A 133 -2.59 -2.76 -7.84
N PHE A 134 -1.87 -3.69 -8.42
CA PHE A 134 -0.50 -4.02 -8.08
C PHE A 134 0.40 -3.69 -9.26
N PHE A 135 1.52 -3.03 -9.00
CA PHE A 135 2.59 -2.85 -9.97
C PHE A 135 3.54 -4.05 -9.92
N TYR A 136 3.84 -4.65 -11.07
CA TYR A 136 4.78 -5.77 -11.16
C TYR A 136 6.12 -5.32 -11.73
N GLU A 137 7.18 -5.53 -10.94
CA GLU A 137 8.57 -5.28 -11.35
C GLU A 137 9.20 -6.58 -11.85
N LYS A 138 9.44 -6.63 -13.18
CA LYS A 138 9.93 -7.84 -13.85
C LYS A 138 11.35 -8.22 -13.43
N ASP A 139 12.22 -7.23 -13.21
CA ASP A 139 13.64 -7.48 -12.94
C ASP A 139 13.87 -8.15 -11.58
N SER A 140 13.04 -7.81 -10.59
CA SER A 140 13.10 -8.38 -9.24
C SER A 140 12.09 -9.51 -9.00
N ASN A 141 11.15 -9.72 -9.93
CA ASN A 141 10.00 -10.61 -9.77
C ASN A 141 9.14 -10.29 -8.52
N VAL A 142 8.96 -9.00 -8.23
CA VAL A 142 8.21 -8.52 -7.06
C VAL A 142 7.03 -7.66 -7.49
N SER A 143 5.90 -7.83 -6.81
CA SER A 143 4.73 -6.97 -6.97
C SER A 143 4.60 -5.98 -5.82
N PHE A 144 4.03 -4.81 -6.08
CA PHE A 144 3.88 -3.72 -5.13
C PHE A 144 2.45 -3.20 -5.15
N ILE A 145 1.95 -2.68 -4.04
CA ILE A 145 0.67 -1.98 -4.02
C ILE A 145 0.82 -0.67 -4.82
N GLU A 146 0.04 -0.54 -5.90
CA GLU A 146 -0.06 0.70 -6.67
C GLU A 146 -1.15 1.57 -6.07
N THR A 147 -2.38 1.04 -6.00
CA THR A 147 -3.53 1.74 -5.43
C THR A 147 -4.63 0.75 -5.05
N ILE A 148 -5.57 1.21 -4.22
CA ILE A 148 -6.72 0.43 -3.77
C ILE A 148 -7.97 1.31 -3.89
N MET A 149 -8.99 0.80 -4.56
CA MET A 149 -10.23 1.51 -4.86
C MET A 149 -11.44 0.70 -4.42
N THR A 150 -12.41 1.35 -3.79
CA THR A 150 -13.74 0.73 -3.59
C THR A 150 -14.56 0.88 -4.86
N LEU A 151 -15.09 -0.23 -5.36
CA LEU A 151 -15.99 -0.26 -6.51
C LEU A 151 -17.43 -0.02 -6.05
N ARG A 152 -18.12 0.89 -6.74
CA ARG A 152 -19.55 1.15 -6.52
C ARG A 152 -20.37 0.04 -7.18
N LYS A 153 -21.50 -0.29 -6.54
CA LYS A 153 -22.61 -0.96 -7.23
C LYS A 153 -23.39 0.06 -8.05
#